data_AF-A0A2S7X0K2-F1
#
_entry.id   AF-A0A2S7X0K2-F1
#
_cell.length_a   1.000
_cell.length_b   1.000
_cell.length_c   1.000
_cell.angle_alpha   90.00
_cell.angle_beta   90.00
_cell.angle_gamma   90.00
#
_symmetry.space_group_name_H-M   'P 1'
#
loop_
_entity.id
_entity.type
_entity.pdbx_description
1 polymer ?
#
loop_
_entity_poly.entity_id
_entity_poly.type
_entity_poly.pdbx_seq_one_letter_code
_entity_poly.pdbx_strand_id
1 'polypeptide(L)'
;MLSLHTAFDVQLELKDFIKQRRKQQKLSVEALAECSGVPYSTIRKFENTGNISLRQFLMLLESVGSLNDIHNLTKPSNQEPTSIEEVLRNL
;
A
#
# COMPACT_ATOMS: atom_id res chain seq x y z
N MET A 1 9.79 17.33 -10.21
CA MET A 1 9.34 16.16 -10.99
C MET A 1 7.87 16.33 -11.33
N LEU A 2 7.50 16.15 -12.60
CA LEU A 2 6.09 16.06 -13.01
C LEU A 2 5.63 14.62 -12.74
N SER A 3 4.72 14.43 -11.78
CA SER A 3 4.03 13.15 -11.59
C SER A 3 2.84 13.08 -12.55
N LEU A 4 2.69 11.96 -13.26
CA LEU A 4 1.52 11.70 -14.12
C LEU A 4 0.28 11.24 -13.33
N HIS A 5 0.44 10.97 -12.04
CA HIS A 5 -0.64 10.52 -11.15
C HIS A 5 -0.88 11.54 -10.04
N THR A 6 -2.15 11.84 -9.79
CA THR A 6 -2.58 12.61 -8.63
C THR A 6 -2.66 11.74 -7.39
N ALA A 7 -2.73 12.35 -6.20
CA ALA A 7 -2.96 11.61 -4.96
C ALA A 7 -4.25 10.78 -5.00
N PHE A 8 -5.27 11.26 -5.73
CA PHE A 8 -6.53 10.54 -5.91
C PHE A 8 -6.38 9.29 -6.78
N ASP A 9 -5.61 9.38 -7.87
CA ASP A 9 -5.35 8.24 -8.75
C ASP A 9 -4.65 7.12 -7.97
N VAL A 10 -3.57 7.47 -7.24
CA VAL A 10 -2.83 6.52 -6.40
C VAL A 10 -3.74 5.95 -5.30
N GLN A 11 -4.62 6.74 -4.70
CA GLN A 11 -5.58 6.24 -3.70
C GLN A 11 -6.50 5.16 -4.29
N LEU A 12 -7.03 5.36 -5.50
CA LEU A 12 -7.89 4.38 -6.16
C LEU A 12 -7.14 3.10 -6.54
N GLU A 13 -5.90 3.25 -7.03
CA GLU A 13 -5.02 2.12 -7.35
C GLU A 13 -4.69 1.28 -6.11
N LEU A 14 -4.35 1.93 -4.98
CA LEU A 14 -4.11 1.24 -3.71
C LEU A 14 -5.36 0.52 -3.20
N LYS A 15 -6.54 1.13 -3.34
CA LYS A 15 -7.83 0.50 -3.03
C LYS A 15 -8.06 -0.75 -3.87
N ASP A 16 -7.86 -0.66 -5.19
CA ASP A 16 -8.05 -1.79 -6.09
C ASP A 16 -7.01 -2.89 -5.85
N PHE A 17 -5.77 -2.53 -5.53
CA PHE A 17 -4.72 -3.46 -5.13
C PHE A 17 -5.13 -4.31 -3.92
N ILE A 18 -5.53 -3.69 -2.80
CA ILE A 18 -5.96 -4.42 -1.59
C ILE A 18 -7.16 -5.32 -1.90
N LYS A 19 -8.15 -4.78 -2.62
CA LYS A 19 -9.38 -5.51 -2.99
C LYS A 19 -9.08 -6.73 -3.86
N GLN A 20 -8.16 -6.61 -4.81
CA GLN A 20 -7.72 -7.72 -5.67
C GLN A 20 -6.98 -8.79 -4.86
N ARG A 21 -6.04 -8.41 -3.99
CA ARG A 21 -5.30 -9.34 -3.12
C ARG A 21 -6.24 -10.13 -2.21
N ARG A 22 -7.19 -9.44 -1.56
CA ARG A 22 -8.24 -10.09 -0.76
C ARG A 22 -9.00 -11.15 -1.57
N LYS A 23 -9.45 -10.79 -2.78
CA LYS A 23 -10.18 -11.72 -3.67
C LYS A 23 -9.33 -12.90 -4.12
N GLN A 24 -8.05 -12.68 -4.45
CA GLN A 24 -7.11 -13.74 -4.84
C GLN A 24 -6.92 -14.76 -3.70
N GLN A 25 -6.92 -14.29 -2.46
CA GLN A 25 -6.87 -15.13 -1.25
C GLN A 25 -8.23 -15.72 -0.85
N LYS A 26 -9.30 -15.46 -1.62
CA LYS A 26 -10.68 -15.89 -1.35
C LYS A 26 -11.22 -15.43 0.00
N LEU A 27 -10.72 -14.31 0.52
CA LEU A 27 -11.19 -13.73 1.77
C LEU A 27 -12.49 -12.94 1.53
N SER A 28 -13.53 -13.22 2.31
CA SER A 28 -14.71 -12.35 2.37
C SER A 28 -14.35 -11.03 3.06
N VAL A 29 -15.25 -10.03 2.98
CA VAL A 29 -15.00 -8.76 3.67
C VAL A 29 -15.15 -8.95 5.19
N GLU A 30 -16.04 -9.86 5.59
CA GLU A 30 -16.23 -10.32 6.97
C GLU A 30 -14.95 -10.99 7.51
N ALA A 31 -14.37 -11.94 6.75
CA ALA A 31 -13.13 -12.60 7.15
C ALA A 31 -11.95 -11.62 7.23
N LEU A 32 -11.86 -10.67 6.29
CA LEU A 32 -10.84 -9.62 6.36
C LEU A 32 -11.04 -8.71 7.58
N ALA A 33 -12.30 -8.40 7.94
CA ALA A 33 -12.58 -7.61 9.14
C ALA A 33 -12.11 -8.31 10.41
N GLU A 34 -12.35 -9.62 10.50
CA GLU A 34 -11.91 -10.45 11.62
C GLU A 34 -10.38 -10.52 11.73
N CYS A 35 -9.68 -10.84 10.63
CA CYS A 35 -8.23 -11.00 10.70
C CYS A 35 -7.45 -9.68 10.79
N SER A 36 -7.96 -8.60 10.19
CA SER A 36 -7.29 -7.29 10.25
C SER A 36 -7.65 -6.48 11.49
N GLY A 37 -8.76 -6.77 12.16
CA GLY A 37 -9.32 -5.93 13.22
C GLY A 37 -9.90 -4.60 12.73
N VAL A 38 -10.05 -4.40 11.41
CA VAL A 38 -10.72 -3.23 10.83
C VAL A 38 -12.22 -3.52 10.70
N PRO A 39 -13.12 -2.63 11.15
CA PRO A 39 -14.56 -2.89 11.09
C PRO A 39 -15.06 -3.15 9.66
N TYR A 40 -15.98 -4.10 9.51
CA TYR A 40 -16.60 -4.48 8.23
C TYR A 40 -17.09 -3.27 7.42
N SER A 41 -17.84 -2.37 8.06
CA SER A 41 -18.39 -1.16 7.44
C SER A 41 -17.30 -0.23 6.90
N THR A 42 -16.16 -0.16 7.58
CA THR A 42 -14.98 0.59 7.14
C THR A 42 -14.37 -0.03 5.89
N ILE A 43 -14.21 -1.37 5.87
CA ILE A 43 -13.65 -2.06 4.70
C ILE A 43 -14.58 -1.89 3.49
N ARG A 44 -15.91 -2.04 3.68
CA ARG A 44 -16.89 -1.81 2.61
C ARG A 44 -16.81 -0.38 2.07
N LYS A 45 -16.74 0.62 2.96
CA LYS A 45 -16.57 2.03 2.56
C LYS A 45 -15.27 2.23 1.79
N PHE A 46 -14.17 1.68 2.27
CA PHE A 46 -12.88 1.74 1.60
C PHE A 46 -12.95 1.12 0.21
N GLU A 47 -13.41 -0.12 0.06
CA GLU A 47 -13.48 -0.80 -1.24
C GLU A 47 -14.42 -0.14 -2.26
N ASN A 48 -15.35 0.70 -1.79
CA ASN A 48 -16.26 1.46 -2.63
C ASN A 48 -15.72 2.86 -2.99
N THR A 49 -14.97 3.51 -2.08
CA THR A 49 -14.64 4.94 -2.19
C THR A 49 -13.14 5.26 -2.21
N GLY A 50 -12.30 4.32 -1.79
CA GLY A 50 -10.88 4.53 -1.50
C GLY A 50 -10.59 5.23 -0.17
N ASN A 51 -11.61 5.70 0.55
CA ASN A 51 -11.42 6.48 1.78
C ASN A 51 -11.25 5.59 3.01
N ILE A 52 -10.13 5.76 3.72
CA ILE A 52 -9.78 5.08 4.97
C ILE A 52 -8.71 5.87 5.72
N SER A 53 -8.51 5.62 7.01
CA SER A 53 -7.34 6.16 7.73
C SER A 53 -6.05 5.40 7.37
N LEU A 54 -4.89 6.07 7.44
CA LEU A 54 -3.59 5.42 7.18
C LEU A 54 -3.37 4.19 8.07
N ARG A 55 -3.66 4.28 9.37
CA ARG A 55 -3.53 3.14 10.30
C ARG A 55 -4.30 1.92 9.82
N GLN A 56 -5.57 2.10 9.49
CA GLN A 56 -6.41 0.98 9.04
C GLN A 56 -5.99 0.48 7.67
N PHE A 57 -5.53 1.35 6.77
CA PHE A 57 -4.95 0.93 5.49
C PHE A 57 -3.76 -0.02 5.69
N LEU A 58 -2.83 0.32 6.60
CA LEU A 58 -1.68 -0.53 6.92
C LEU A 58 -2.12 -1.87 7.52
N MET A 59 -3.14 -1.89 8.38
CA MET A 59 -3.72 -3.14 8.91
C MET A 59 -4.31 -4.03 7.81
N LEU A 60 -5.00 -3.44 6.82
CA LEU A 60 -5.49 -4.20 5.67
C LEU A 60 -4.34 -4.73 4.81
N LEU A 61 -3.32 -3.91 4.56
CA LEU A 61 -2.16 -4.28 3.76
C LEU A 61 -1.36 -5.42 4.39
N GLU A 62 -1.16 -5.38 5.71
CA GLU A 62 -0.56 -6.48 6.48
C GLU A 62 -1.38 -7.77 6.35
N SER A 63 -2.71 -7.66 6.42
CA SER A 63 -3.60 -8.82 6.39
C SER A 63 -3.67 -9.52 5.03
N VAL A 64 -3.45 -8.79 3.93
CA VAL A 64 -3.51 -9.33 2.56
C VAL A 64 -2.13 -9.47 1.91
N GLY A 65 -1.04 -9.18 2.63
CA GLY A 65 0.29 -9.12 2.04
C GLY A 65 1.39 -8.84 3.07
N SER A 66 2.22 -7.85 2.76
CA SER A 66 3.39 -7.50 3.57
C SER A 66 3.54 -6.00 3.66
N LEU A 67 3.98 -5.52 4.82
CA LEU A 67 4.34 -4.11 5.05
C LEU A 67 5.78 -3.78 4.62
N ASN A 68 6.56 -4.74 4.11
CA ASN A 68 7.97 -4.56 3.83
C ASN A 68 8.25 -3.37 2.90
N ASP A 69 7.49 -3.23 1.80
CA ASP A 69 7.69 -2.15 0.84
C ASP A 69 7.43 -0.79 1.48
N ILE A 70 6.37 -0.67 2.29
CA ILE A 70 6.05 0.56 3.03
C ILE A 70 7.10 0.85 4.11
N HIS A 71 7.54 -0.18 4.83
CA HIS A 71 8.59 -0.05 5.82
C HIS A 71 9.93 0.34 5.18
N ASN A 72 10.20 -0.06 3.94
CA ASN A 72 11.39 0.38 3.21
C ASN A 72 11.34 1.87 2.85
N LEU A 73 10.15 2.47 2.71
CA LEU A 73 10.00 3.92 2.50
C LEU A 73 10.44 4.75 3.72
N THR A 74 10.49 4.16 4.92
CA THR A 74 10.94 4.86 6.13
C THR A 74 12.46 4.81 6.32
N LYS A 75 13.15 3.99 5.51
CA LYS A 75 14.60 3.90 5.54
C LYS A 75 15.21 5.06 4.75
N PRO A 76 16.38 5.57 5.16
CA PRO A 76 17.10 6.53 4.34
C PRO A 76 17.35 5.90 2.96
N SER A 77 17.04 6.67 1.90
CA SER A 77 17.51 6.35 0.57
C SER A 77 19.03 6.49 0.61
N ASN A 78 19.76 5.39 0.79
CA ASN A 78 21.21 5.37 0.63
C ASN A 78 21.49 5.55 -0.88
N GLN A 79 21.36 6.80 -1.34
CA GLN A 79 21.59 7.21 -2.72
C GLN A 79 22.64 8.30 -2.80
N GLU A 80 23.47 8.46 -1.77
CA GLU A 80 24.77 9.06 -2.02
C GLU A 80 25.68 7.97 -2.57
N PRO A 81 26.06 8.04 -3.85
CA PRO A 81 27.04 7.11 -4.39
C PRO A 81 28.31 7.25 -3.56
N THR A 82 28.76 6.14 -3.01
CA THR A 82 29.93 6.13 -2.11
C THR A 82 31.24 6.15 -2.89
N SER A 83 31.16 6.04 -4.23
CA SER A 83 32.31 6.11 -5.11
C SER A 83 31.98 6.74 -6.48
N ILE A 84 33.02 7.21 -7.15
CA ILE A 84 32.92 7.76 -8.51
C ILE A 84 32.47 6.68 -9.50
N GLU A 85 32.87 5.42 -9.31
CA GLU A 85 32.42 4.31 -10.15
C GLU A 85 30.91 4.06 -10.05
N GLU A 86 30.30 4.30 -8.88
CA GLU A 86 28.86 4.16 -8.67
C GLU A 86 28.08 5.29 -9.35
N VAL A 87 28.62 6.51 -9.38
CA VAL A 87 28.07 7.63 -10.17
C VAL A 87 28.02 7.28 -11.65
N LEU A 88 29.11 6.73 -12.19
CA LEU A 88 29.25 6.44 -13.62
C LEU A 88 28.34 5.31 -14.12
N ARG A 89 27.85 4.42 -13.24
CA ARG A 89 26.93 3.32 -13.59
C ARG A 89 25.46 3.75 -13.70
N ASN A 90 25.11 4.89 -13.12
CA ASN A 90 23.74 5.40 -13.04
C ASN A 90 23.48 6.55 -14.04
N LEU A 91 24.41 6.79 -14.96
CA LEU A 91 24.29 7.65 -16.14
C LEU A 91 23.93 6.82 -17.37
#